data_AF-A0A8T3SAH6-F1
#
_entry.id   AF-A0A8T3SAH6-F1
#
_cell.length_a   1.000
_cell.length_b   1.000
_cell.length_c   1.000
_cell.angle_alpha   90.00
_cell.angle_beta   90.00
_cell.angle_gamma   90.00
#
_symmetry.space_group_name_H-M   'P 1'
#
loop_
_entity.id
_entity.type
_entity.pdbx_description
1 polymer ?
#
loop_
_entity_poly.entity_id
_entity_poly.type
_entity_poly.pdbx_seq_one_letter_code
_entity_poly.pdbx_strand_id
1 'polypeptide(L)'
;MSRALSTLLALLFLLGSALPAAATEPEPPKTPSAGEIVPGEVVVKWRDASRGPDIARARGLAVVAELGVPGKGAPVLLSTGGRSADAVIAELRADPAVEFAE
;
A
#
# COMPACT_ATOMS: atom_id res chain seq x y z
N MET A 1 29.73 59.14 23.69
CA MET A 1 30.28 57.77 23.75
C MET A 1 29.12 56.80 23.48
N SER A 2 28.75 56.60 22.20
CA SER A 2 27.50 55.92 21.81
C SER A 2 27.74 54.71 20.90
N ARG A 3 28.89 54.03 21.05
CA ARG A 3 29.26 52.89 20.21
C ARG A 3 29.06 51.52 20.87
N ALA A 4 28.79 51.47 22.18
CA ALA A 4 28.66 50.21 22.92
C ALA A 4 27.23 49.61 22.89
N LEU A 5 26.23 50.40 22.49
CA LEU A 5 24.82 49.95 22.56
C LEU A 5 24.36 49.24 21.29
N SER A 6 24.97 49.53 20.13
CA SER A 6 24.62 48.90 18.85
C SER A 6 25.10 47.45 18.72
N THR A 7 26.18 47.08 19.41
CA THR A 7 26.70 45.70 19.37
C THR A 7 25.86 44.72 20.16
N LEU A 8 25.16 45.17 21.22
CA LEU A 8 24.30 44.29 22.02
C LEU A 8 23.00 43.93 21.30
N LEU A 9 22.44 44.86 20.50
CA LEU A 9 21.19 44.62 19.76
C LEU A 9 21.37 43.66 18.57
N ALA A 10 22.56 43.61 17.98
CA ALA A 10 22.88 42.70 16.87
C ALA A 10 22.96 41.22 17.32
N LEU A 11 23.25 40.97 18.61
CA LEU A 11 23.38 39.61 19.12
C LEU A 11 22.02 38.94 19.39
N LEU A 12 20.99 39.71 19.75
CA LEU A 12 19.65 39.21 20.04
C LEU A 12 18.83 38.85 18.79
N PHE A 13 19.23 39.34 17.60
CA PHE A 13 18.52 39.04 16.35
C PHE A 13 18.93 37.70 15.72
N LEU A 14 20.00 37.06 16.19
CA LEU A 14 20.50 35.77 15.68
C LEU A 14 19.87 34.55 16.36
N LEU A 15 19.04 34.72 17.39
CA LEU A 15 18.36 33.63 18.10
C LEU A 15 16.92 33.36 17.60
N GLY A 16 16.51 33.95 16.48
CA GLY A 16 15.10 34.11 16.12
C GLY A 16 14.46 33.11 15.14
N SER A 17 15.18 32.17 14.51
CA SER A 17 14.54 31.32 13.50
C SER A 17 15.28 30.02 13.20
N ALA A 18 15.16 29.04 14.08
CA ALA A 18 15.22 27.66 13.66
C ALA A 18 14.17 26.91 14.47
N LEU A 19 12.94 26.98 13.97
CA LEU A 19 11.91 25.98 14.29
C LEU A 19 12.60 24.61 14.24
N PRO A 20 12.34 23.70 15.19
CA PRO A 20 12.63 22.31 14.89
C PRO A 20 11.82 22.03 13.63
N ALA A 21 12.50 21.85 12.51
CA ALA A 21 11.93 21.15 11.40
C ALA A 21 11.59 19.80 12.02
N ALA A 22 10.32 19.65 12.44
CA ALA A 22 9.70 18.36 12.60
C ALA A 22 9.99 17.72 11.26
N ALA A 23 10.99 16.84 11.26
CA ALA A 23 11.35 16.08 10.10
C ALA A 23 10.03 15.45 9.67
N THR A 24 9.46 15.95 8.58
CA THR A 24 8.52 15.17 7.80
C THR A 24 9.37 14.03 7.29
N GLU A 25 9.63 13.06 8.16
CA GLU A 25 10.01 11.74 7.72
C GLU A 25 8.92 11.37 6.71
N PRO A 26 9.28 11.07 5.46
CA PRO A 26 8.31 10.50 4.55
C PRO A 26 7.73 9.29 5.29
N GLU A 27 6.42 9.33 5.58
CA GLU A 27 5.76 8.19 6.20
C GLU A 27 6.20 6.97 5.40
N PRO A 28 6.86 5.98 6.03
CA PRO A 28 7.24 4.78 5.32
C PRO A 28 5.97 4.25 4.67
N PRO A 29 6.02 3.77 3.41
CA PRO A 29 4.84 3.25 2.74
C PRO A 29 4.16 2.29 3.69
N LYS A 30 2.96 2.67 4.17
CA LYS A 30 2.20 1.85 5.10
C LYS A 30 1.90 0.57 4.36
N THR A 31 2.71 -0.44 4.65
CA THR A 31 2.41 -1.79 4.21
C THR A 31 1.13 -2.13 4.96
N PRO A 32 0.04 -2.49 4.26
CA PRO A 32 -1.22 -2.81 4.92
C PRO A 32 -0.95 -3.81 6.04
N SER A 33 -1.55 -3.57 7.21
CA SER A 33 -1.39 -4.51 8.31
C SER A 33 -1.98 -5.86 7.89
N ALA A 34 -1.39 -6.97 8.32
CA ALA A 34 -1.95 -8.29 8.03
C ALA A 34 -3.41 -8.35 8.51
N GLY A 35 -4.36 -8.47 7.58
CA GLY A 35 -5.81 -8.42 7.85
C GLY A 35 -6.51 -7.09 7.57
N GLU A 36 -5.80 -6.08 7.04
CA GLU A 36 -6.43 -4.85 6.55
C GLU A 36 -7.18 -5.13 5.24
N ILE A 37 -8.51 -4.96 5.28
CA ILE A 37 -9.36 -5.10 4.09
C ILE A 37 -9.23 -3.83 3.26
N VAL A 38 -8.56 -3.92 2.11
CA VAL A 38 -8.49 -2.83 1.13
C VAL A 38 -9.72 -2.92 0.22
N PRO A 39 -10.61 -1.91 0.20
CA PRO A 39 -11.78 -1.94 -0.66
C PRO A 39 -11.39 -2.07 -2.14
N GLY A 40 -11.94 -3.08 -2.81
CA GLY A 40 -11.70 -3.30 -4.24
C GLY A 40 -10.44 -4.12 -4.56
N GLU A 41 -9.82 -4.73 -3.54
CA GLU A 41 -8.78 -5.73 -3.71
C GLU A 41 -9.20 -7.05 -3.06
N VAL A 42 -8.78 -8.16 -3.66
CA VAL A 42 -9.05 -9.52 -3.16
C VAL A 42 -7.80 -10.37 -3.31
N VAL A 43 -7.53 -11.23 -2.35
CA VAL A 43 -6.44 -12.20 -2.40
C VAL A 43 -6.98 -13.53 -2.88
N VAL A 44 -6.33 -14.13 -3.87
CA VAL A 44 -6.71 -15.44 -4.40
C VAL A 44 -5.50 -16.37 -4.48
N LYS A 45 -5.69 -17.64 -4.14
CA LYS A 45 -4.74 -18.70 -4.46
C LYS A 45 -5.40 -19.67 -5.42
N TRP A 46 -4.74 -19.89 -6.56
CA TRP A 46 -5.19 -20.83 -7.58
C TRP A 46 -4.64 -22.22 -7.30
N ARG A 47 -5.44 -23.25 -7.60
CA ARG A 47 -4.95 -24.65 -7.59
C ARG A 47 -3.88 -24.89 -8.64
N ASP A 48 -4.04 -24.25 -9.79
CA ASP A 48 -3.05 -24.20 -10.87
C ASP A 48 -2.59 -22.76 -11.06
N ALA A 49 -1.41 -22.47 -10.51
CA ALA A 49 -0.80 -21.14 -10.55
C ALA A 49 -0.53 -20.65 -11.99
N SER A 50 -0.31 -21.56 -12.94
CA SER A 50 -0.01 -21.19 -14.33
C SER A 50 -1.24 -20.67 -15.08
N ARG A 51 -2.44 -21.13 -14.68
CA ARG A 51 -3.72 -20.76 -15.30
C ARG A 51 -4.41 -19.59 -14.60
N GLY A 52 -4.07 -19.35 -13.34
CA GLY A 52 -4.66 -18.29 -12.52
C GLY A 52 -4.73 -16.91 -13.18
N PRO A 53 -3.64 -16.39 -13.76
CA PRO A 53 -3.65 -15.08 -14.41
C PRO A 53 -4.62 -14.97 -15.59
N ASP A 54 -4.81 -16.05 -16.35
CA ASP A 54 -5.75 -16.08 -17.49
C ASP A 54 -7.20 -16.14 -17.01
N ILE A 55 -7.47 -16.89 -15.95
CA ILE A 55 -8.79 -16.95 -15.30
C ILE A 55 -9.17 -15.59 -14.72
N ALA A 56 -8.23 -14.92 -14.03
CA ALA A 56 -8.46 -13.57 -13.50
C ALA A 56 -8.81 -12.57 -14.62
N ARG A 57 -8.01 -12.55 -15.70
CA ARG A 57 -8.26 -11.67 -16.86
C ARG A 57 -9.60 -11.95 -17.54
N ALA A 58 -9.99 -13.21 -17.70
CA ALA A 58 -11.28 -13.57 -18.28
C ALA A 58 -12.48 -13.06 -17.46
N ARG A 59 -12.28 -12.81 -16.16
CA ARG A 59 -13.28 -12.27 -15.23
C ARG A 59 -13.19 -10.75 -15.06
N GLY A 60 -12.33 -10.08 -15.83
CA GLY A 60 -12.08 -8.65 -15.73
C GLY A 60 -11.35 -8.23 -14.46
N LEU A 61 -10.63 -9.15 -13.80
CA LEU A 61 -9.82 -8.88 -12.62
C LEU A 61 -8.36 -8.64 -13.05
N ALA A 62 -7.72 -7.65 -12.44
CA ALA A 62 -6.32 -7.31 -12.74
C ALA A 62 -5.40 -7.84 -11.65
N VAL A 63 -4.30 -8.50 -12.02
CA VAL A 63 -3.25 -8.89 -11.07
C VAL A 63 -2.48 -7.65 -10.65
N VAL A 64 -2.51 -7.34 -9.35
CA VAL A 64 -1.81 -6.20 -8.75
C VAL A 64 -0.44 -6.63 -8.24
N ALA A 65 -0.39 -7.74 -7.50
CA ALA A 65 0.83 -8.25 -6.89
C ALA A 65 0.79 -9.77 -6.67
N GLU A 66 1.95 -10.40 -6.65
CA GLU A 66 2.10 -11.77 -6.13
C GLU A 66 2.58 -11.69 -4.68
N LEU A 67 1.83 -12.31 -3.76
CA LEU A 67 2.08 -12.33 -2.32
C LEU A 67 2.91 -13.56 -1.95
N GLY A 68 4.17 -13.60 -2.39
CA GLY A 68 5.09 -14.69 -2.08
C GLY A 68 6.23 -14.81 -3.08
N VAL A 69 6.81 -16.01 -3.18
CA VAL A 69 7.85 -16.30 -4.17
C VAL A 69 7.19 -16.59 -5.52
N PRO A 70 7.51 -15.82 -6.59
CA PRO A 70 6.92 -16.03 -7.90
C PRO A 70 7.10 -17.45 -8.41
N GLY A 71 6.05 -17.99 -9.05
CA GLY A 71 6.06 -19.35 -9.61
C GLY A 71 5.98 -20.49 -8.59
N LYS A 72 5.84 -20.21 -7.29
CA LYS A 72 5.63 -21.22 -6.23
C LYS A 72 4.16 -21.41 -5.82
N GLY A 73 3.22 -20.99 -6.67
CA GLY A 73 1.80 -20.98 -6.32
C GLY A 73 1.49 -19.99 -5.20
N ALA A 74 2.21 -18.88 -5.17
CA ALA A 74 1.95 -17.78 -4.26
C ALA A 74 0.52 -17.24 -4.46
N PRO A 75 -0.17 -16.84 -3.37
CA PRO A 75 -1.39 -16.06 -3.49
C PRO A 75 -1.15 -14.80 -4.31
N VAL A 76 -2.19 -14.32 -4.98
CA VAL A 76 -2.16 -13.18 -5.87
C VAL A 76 -3.18 -12.16 -5.39
N LEU A 77 -2.75 -10.91 -5.30
CA LEU A 77 -3.63 -9.78 -5.07
C LEU A 77 -4.25 -9.35 -6.40
N LEU A 78 -5.57 -9.33 -6.44
CA LEU A 78 -6.35 -8.90 -7.60
C LEU A 78 -7.08 -7.60 -7.30
N SER A 79 -7.11 -6.69 -8.27
CA SER A 79 -8.01 -5.56 -8.28
C SER A 79 -9.36 -5.99 -8.87
N THR A 80 -10.44 -5.59 -8.20
CA THR A 80 -11.81 -5.89 -8.61
C THR A 80 -12.34 -4.94 -9.69
N GLY A 81 -11.58 -3.89 -10.06
CA GLY A 81 -11.99 -2.92 -11.08
C GLY A 81 -13.27 -2.15 -10.73
N GLY A 82 -13.52 -1.90 -9.44
CA GLY A 82 -14.72 -1.20 -8.96
C GLY A 82 -15.90 -2.12 -8.62
N ARG A 83 -15.74 -3.44 -8.74
CA ARG A 83 -16.71 -4.42 -8.23
C ARG A 83 -16.57 -4.57 -6.71
N SER A 84 -17.66 -4.94 -6.04
CA SER A 84 -17.63 -5.30 -4.61
C SER A 84 -16.66 -6.47 -4.37
N ALA A 85 -15.78 -6.34 -3.37
CA ALA A 85 -14.86 -7.40 -2.96
C ALA A 85 -15.64 -8.66 -2.55
N ASP A 86 -16.67 -8.53 -1.70
CA ASP A 86 -17.51 -9.66 -1.26
C ASP A 86 -18.15 -10.42 -2.43
N ALA A 87 -18.65 -9.69 -3.43
CA ALA A 87 -19.24 -10.31 -4.62
C ALA A 87 -18.20 -11.07 -5.45
N VAL A 88 -16.99 -10.51 -5.59
CA VAL A 88 -15.88 -11.17 -6.29
C VAL A 88 -15.37 -12.38 -5.50
N ILE A 89 -15.24 -12.28 -4.18
CA ILE A 89 -14.85 -13.39 -3.30
C ILE A 89 -15.86 -14.53 -3.41
N ALA A 90 -17.16 -14.22 -3.40
CA ALA A 90 -18.20 -15.24 -3.56
C ALA A 90 -18.12 -15.94 -4.93
N GLU A 91 -17.85 -15.19 -6.01
CA GLU A 91 -17.63 -15.75 -7.35
C GLU A 91 -16.39 -16.64 -7.40
N LEU A 92 -15.27 -16.18 -6.85
CA LEU A 92 -14.01 -16.93 -6.81
C LEU A 92 -14.14 -18.20 -5.98
N ARG A 93 -14.81 -18.16 -4.83
CA ARG A 93 -15.04 -19.35 -3.99
C ARG A 93 -15.92 -20.41 -4.66
N ALA A 94 -16.76 -20.01 -5.61
CA ALA A 94 -17.57 -20.94 -6.41
C ALA A 94 -16.77 -21.59 -7.56
N ASP A 95 -15.58 -21.09 -7.89
CA ASP A 95 -14.74 -21.63 -8.96
C ASP A 95 -13.89 -22.81 -8.47
N PRO A 96 -14.01 -24.02 -9.07
CA PRO A 96 -13.19 -25.17 -8.69
C PRO A 96 -11.68 -24.95 -8.90
N ALA A 97 -11.28 -24.01 -9.76
CA ALA A 97 -9.88 -23.66 -9.98
C ALA A 97 -9.26 -22.86 -8.82
N VAL A 98 -10.08 -22.32 -7.91
CA VAL A 98 -9.65 -21.56 -6.74
C VAL A 98 -9.42 -22.52 -5.57
N GLU A 99 -8.25 -22.39 -4.95
CA GLU A 99 -7.92 -23.05 -3.69
C GLU A 99 -8.41 -22.23 -2.50
N PHE A 100 -8.24 -20.91 -2.58
CA PHE A 100 -8.54 -19.96 -1.51
C PHE A 100 -8.86 -18.57 -2.06
N ALA A 101 -9.79 -17.84 -1.43
CA ALA A 101 -10.06 -16.43 -1.73
C ALA A 101 -10.59 -15.68 -0.49
N GLU A 102 -10.06 -14.48 -0.25
CA GLU A 102 -10.47 -13.53 0.80
C GLU A 102 -10.31 -12.06 0.40
#